data_AF-A0A7V1BXV9-F1
#
_entry.id   AF-A0A7V1BXV9-F1
#
_cell.length_a   1.000
_cell.length_b   1.000
_cell.length_c   1.000
_cell.angle_alpha   90.00
_cell.angle_beta   90.00
_cell.angle_gamma   90.00
#
_symmetry.space_group_name_H-M   'P 1'
#
loop_
_entity.id
_entity.type
_entity.pdbx_description
1 polymer ?
#
loop_
_entity_poly.entity_id
_entity_poly.type
_entity_poly.pdbx_seq_one_letter_code
_entity_poly.pdbx_strand_id
1 'polypeptide(L)'
;MKAFANNSGFSLIELIVVAVIINILAGVAIVAYVGVQEKARRSRVIRTASTSTADLHSWLQSSLSAKRSLREIDTNFDGMVNSSDFTNSELFNKGVAETYVKGKTDILRDFSPWFNRPMWNEWKSGDPQLNGVVNLAQITTNQLRMVATEKNGIVVFERVIFSN
;
A
#
# COMPACT_ATOMS: atom_id res chain seq x y z
N MET A 1 37.38 36.61 48.88
CA MET A 1 36.35 36.84 47.84
C MET A 1 35.46 35.62 47.78
N LYS A 2 34.19 35.72 48.15
CA LYS A 2 33.22 34.62 47.98
C LYS A 2 32.34 34.96 46.78
N ALA A 3 32.40 34.13 45.75
CA ALA A 3 31.55 34.24 44.58
C ALA A 3 30.12 33.82 44.95
N PHE A 4 29.13 34.66 44.65
CA PHE A 4 27.72 34.32 44.78
C PHE A 4 27.35 33.39 43.63
N ALA A 5 27.11 32.10 43.93
CA ALA A 5 26.53 31.17 42.97
C ALA A 5 25.10 31.64 42.66
N ASN A 6 24.86 31.98 41.40
CA ASN A 6 23.57 32.46 40.89
C ASN A 6 22.57 31.29 40.83
N ASN A 7 21.79 31.10 41.90
CA ASN A 7 20.72 30.11 41.97
C ASN A 7 19.42 30.67 41.37
N SER A 8 19.35 30.78 40.05
CA SER A 8 18.10 31.08 39.34
C SER A 8 17.28 29.79 39.18
N GLY A 9 16.46 29.47 40.20
CA GLY A 9 15.46 28.41 40.12
C GLY A 9 14.20 28.89 39.41
N PHE A 10 13.58 28.01 38.62
CA PHE A 10 12.26 28.24 38.01
C PHE A 10 11.18 28.33 39.10
N SER A 11 10.21 29.23 38.95
CA SER A 11 9.10 29.35 39.87
C SER A 11 8.08 28.23 39.66
N LEU A 12 7.47 27.76 40.75
CA LEU A 12 6.41 26.75 40.70
C LEU A 12 5.25 27.21 39.79
N ILE A 13 4.92 28.51 39.84
CA ILE A 13 3.84 29.07 39.02
C ILE A 13 4.19 29.04 37.53
N GLU A 14 5.45 29.26 37.17
CA GLU A 14 5.90 29.22 35.77
C GLU A 14 5.77 27.81 35.22
N LEU A 15 6.17 26.80 36.00
CA LEU A 15 6.02 25.40 35.61
C LEU A 15 4.54 25.02 35.44
N ILE A 16 3.67 25.47 36.35
CA ILE A 16 2.24 25.15 36.32
C ILE A 16 1.56 25.80 35.11
N VAL A 17 1.83 27.08 34.81
CA VAL A 17 1.22 27.75 33.66
C VAL A 17 1.66 27.10 32.34
N VAL A 18 2.95 26.76 32.21
CA VAL A 18 3.47 26.08 31.01
C VAL A 18 2.81 24.70 30.85
N ALA A 19 2.70 23.92 31.92
CA ALA A 19 2.05 22.61 31.88
C ALA A 19 0.58 22.71 31.46
N VAL A 20 -0.16 23.70 31.98
CA VAL A 20 -1.57 23.93 31.61
C VAL A 20 -1.70 24.25 30.11
N ILE A 21 -0.85 25.13 29.58
CA ILE A 21 -0.88 25.51 28.16
C ILE A 21 -0.56 24.28 27.28
N ILE A 22 0.49 23.52 27.60
CA ILE A 22 0.87 22.32 26.84
C ILE A 22 -0.26 21.28 26.86
N ASN A 23 -0.91 21.06 28.01
CA ASN A 23 -1.99 20.09 28.13
C ASN A 23 -3.20 20.45 27.25
N ILE A 24 -3.57 21.73 27.18
CA ILE A 24 -4.66 22.19 26.31
C ILE A 24 -4.27 22.03 24.83
N LEU A 25 -3.05 22.45 24.45
CA LEU A 25 -2.58 22.34 23.07
C LEU A 25 -2.45 20.89 22.60
N ALA A 26 -1.90 20.02 23.46
CA ALA A 26 -1.73 18.60 23.17
C ALA A 26 -3.09 17.91 22.94
N GLY A 27 -4.11 18.24 23.73
CA GLY A 27 -5.45 17.68 23.56
C GLY A 27 -6.05 17.93 22.17
N VAL A 28 -5.99 19.17 21.69
CA VAL A 28 -6.50 19.54 20.35
C VAL A 28 -5.64 18.92 19.25
N ALA A 29 -4.31 18.95 19.41
CA ALA A 29 -3.37 18.42 18.44
C ALA A 29 -3.55 16.92 18.20
N ILE A 30 -3.80 16.13 19.24
CA ILE A 30 -3.97 14.67 19.14
C ILE A 30 -5.17 14.33 18.24
N VAL A 31 -6.33 14.96 18.44
CA VAL A 31 -7.54 14.68 17.64
C VAL A 31 -7.32 15.04 16.18
N ALA A 32 -6.75 16.21 15.90
CA ALA A 32 -6.44 16.64 14.54
C ALA A 32 -5.44 15.69 13.86
N TYR A 33 -4.42 15.24 14.60
CA TYR A 33 -3.39 14.34 14.09
C TYR A 33 -3.97 12.98 13.69
N VAL A 34 -4.88 12.41 14.47
CA VAL A 34 -5.56 11.14 14.12
C VAL A 34 -6.33 11.25 12.81
N GLY A 35 -7.05 12.36 12.58
CA GLY A 35 -7.77 12.59 11.32
C GLY A 35 -6.85 12.71 10.11
N VAL A 36 -5.73 13.43 10.25
CA VAL A 36 -4.71 13.57 9.20
C VAL A 36 -4.05 12.23 8.88
N GLN A 37 -3.71 11.44 9.90
CA GLN A 37 -3.15 10.10 9.71
C GLN A 37 -4.10 9.20 8.92
N GLU A 38 -5.40 9.21 9.24
CA GLU A 38 -6.36 8.34 8.58
C GLU A 38 -6.58 8.72 7.11
N LYS A 39 -6.62 10.03 6.82
CA LYS A 39 -6.63 10.54 5.45
C LYS A 39 -5.36 10.14 4.68
N ALA A 40 -4.20 10.20 5.32
CA ALA A 40 -2.93 9.79 4.71
C ALA A 40 -2.88 8.29 4.41
N ARG A 41 -3.34 7.45 5.35
CA ARG A 41 -3.47 6.00 5.16
C ARG A 41 -4.37 5.65 3.97
N ARG A 42 -5.55 6.28 3.90
CA ARG A 42 -6.47 6.12 2.76
C ARG A 42 -5.84 6.56 1.43
N SER A 43 -5.16 7.69 1.44
CA SER A 43 -4.46 8.20 0.26
C SER A 43 -3.33 7.26 -0.19
N ARG A 44 -2.66 6.57 0.73
CA ARG A 44 -1.61 5.59 0.40
C ARG A 44 -2.17 4.42 -0.39
N VAL A 45 -3.27 3.82 0.06
CA VAL A 45 -3.91 2.70 -0.65
C VAL A 45 -4.41 3.11 -2.03
N ILE A 46 -5.05 4.27 -2.14
CA ILE A 46 -5.51 4.81 -3.43
C ILE A 46 -4.32 5.01 -4.37
N ARG A 47 -3.23 5.60 -3.89
CA ARG A 47 -2.02 5.84 -4.70
C ARG A 47 -1.45 4.52 -5.18
N THR A 48 -1.21 3.56 -4.29
CA THR A 48 -0.72 2.24 -4.64
C THR A 48 -1.57 1.58 -5.72
N ALA A 49 -2.89 1.57 -5.56
CA ALA A 49 -3.79 0.98 -6.55
C ALA A 49 -3.69 1.74 -7.88
N SER A 50 -3.78 3.07 -7.86
CA SER A 50 -3.78 3.89 -9.09
C SER A 50 -2.49 3.77 -9.89
N THR A 51 -1.32 3.78 -9.24
CA THR A 51 -0.01 3.68 -9.92
C THR A 51 0.17 2.31 -10.54
N SER A 52 -0.33 1.27 -9.88
CA SER A 52 -0.19 -0.12 -10.35
C SER A 52 -1.09 -0.46 -11.53
N THR A 53 -2.02 0.44 -11.92
CA THR A 53 -2.90 0.19 -13.08
C THR A 53 -2.14 0.07 -14.40
N ALA A 54 -1.11 0.89 -14.61
CA ALA A 54 -0.30 0.86 -15.81
C ALA A 54 0.56 -0.42 -15.86
N ASP A 55 1.16 -0.79 -14.73
CA ASP A 55 1.94 -2.02 -14.59
C ASP A 55 1.07 -3.26 -14.85
N LEU A 56 -0.11 -3.34 -14.23
CA LEU A 56 -1.01 -4.48 -14.44
C LEU A 56 -1.49 -4.59 -15.89
N HIS A 57 -1.63 -3.47 -16.60
CA HIS A 57 -1.96 -3.48 -18.02
C HIS A 57 -0.82 -4.06 -18.87
N SER A 58 0.44 -3.69 -18.61
CA SER A 58 1.58 -4.25 -19.33
C SER A 58 1.79 -5.73 -19.03
N TRP A 59 1.59 -6.15 -17.78
CA TRP A 59 1.63 -7.56 -17.38
C TRP A 59 0.54 -8.39 -18.08
N LEU A 60 -0.69 -7.87 -18.16
CA LEU A 60 -1.78 -8.55 -18.85
C LEU A 60 -1.50 -8.68 -20.35
N GLN A 61 -0.98 -7.62 -20.98
CA GLN A 61 -0.63 -7.65 -22.39
C GLN A 61 0.51 -8.63 -22.69
N SER A 62 1.56 -8.65 -21.87
CA SER A 62 2.67 -9.62 -21.99
C SER A 62 2.18 -11.05 -21.82
N SER A 63 1.30 -11.30 -20.84
CA SER A 63 0.69 -12.61 -20.64
C SER A 63 -0.09 -13.11 -21.87
N LEU A 64 -0.68 -12.21 -22.66
CA LEU A 64 -1.49 -12.56 -23.85
C LEU A 64 -0.71 -12.46 -25.16
N SER A 65 0.56 -12.05 -25.10
CA SER A 65 1.42 -11.88 -26.25
C SER A 65 1.57 -13.19 -27.03
N ALA A 66 1.50 -13.09 -28.36
CA ALA A 66 1.75 -14.23 -29.26
C ALA A 66 3.19 -14.76 -29.13
N LYS A 67 4.12 -13.95 -28.61
CA LYS A 67 5.52 -14.31 -28.39
C LYS A 67 5.69 -15.10 -27.09
N ARG A 68 5.17 -16.33 -27.07
CA ARG A 68 5.01 -17.15 -25.86
C ARG A 68 6.29 -17.43 -25.07
N SER A 69 7.43 -17.58 -25.75
CA SER A 69 8.72 -17.94 -25.14
C SER A 69 9.57 -16.74 -24.71
N LEU A 70 9.12 -15.50 -24.96
CA LEU A 70 9.83 -14.31 -24.51
C LEU A 70 9.53 -14.01 -23.05
N ARG A 71 10.49 -13.36 -22.39
CA ARG A 71 10.33 -12.71 -21.09
C ARG A 71 10.32 -11.21 -21.35
N GLU A 72 9.18 -10.57 -21.16
CA GLU A 72 8.99 -9.14 -21.49
C GLU A 72 8.83 -8.27 -20.23
N ILE A 73 8.54 -8.89 -19.09
CA ILE A 73 8.20 -8.23 -17.83
C ILE A 73 9.06 -8.81 -16.70
N ASP A 74 9.48 -7.93 -15.79
CA ASP A 74 10.11 -8.28 -14.53
C ASP A 74 9.01 -8.79 -13.58
N THR A 75 8.95 -10.11 -13.42
CA THR A 75 7.94 -10.83 -12.63
C THR A 75 8.38 -11.09 -11.20
N ASN A 76 9.68 -10.98 -10.92
CA ASN A 76 10.25 -11.18 -9.58
C ASN A 76 10.63 -9.84 -8.89
N PHE A 77 10.35 -8.70 -9.51
CA PHE A 77 10.64 -7.37 -8.99
C PHE A 77 12.11 -7.14 -8.60
N ASP A 78 13.05 -7.81 -9.28
CA ASP A 78 14.50 -7.64 -9.03
C ASP A 78 15.11 -6.44 -9.80
N GLY A 79 14.32 -5.81 -10.67
CA GLY A 79 14.70 -4.66 -11.48
C GLY A 79 15.31 -5.01 -12.84
N MET A 80 15.40 -6.29 -13.22
CA MET A 80 15.97 -6.74 -14.49
C MET A 80 15.16 -7.87 -15.12
N VAL A 81 14.75 -7.69 -16.39
CA VAL A 81 14.12 -8.79 -17.15
C VAL A 81 15.18 -9.81 -17.56
N ASN A 82 15.18 -10.98 -16.92
CA ASN A 82 16.22 -12.00 -17.08
C ASN A 82 15.66 -13.44 -17.02
N SER A 83 16.53 -14.45 -17.00
CA SER A 83 16.13 -15.87 -17.00
C SER A 83 15.34 -16.32 -15.77
N SER A 84 15.35 -15.52 -14.70
CA SER A 84 14.63 -15.78 -13.45
C SER A 84 13.16 -15.35 -13.51
N ASP A 85 12.78 -14.55 -14.51
CA ASP A 85 11.40 -14.14 -14.75
C ASP A 85 10.59 -15.22 -15.42
N PHE A 86 9.27 -15.10 -15.45
CA PHE A 86 8.42 -15.96 -16.26
C PHE A 86 8.40 -15.53 -17.73
N THR A 87 8.32 -16.52 -18.62
CA THR A 87 7.98 -16.29 -20.02
C THR A 87 6.50 -15.89 -20.10
N ASN A 88 6.11 -15.25 -21.20
CA ASN A 88 4.71 -14.92 -21.47
C ASN A 88 3.79 -16.14 -21.33
N SER A 89 4.24 -17.33 -21.74
CA SER A 89 3.48 -18.58 -21.56
C SER A 89 3.36 -19.05 -20.11
N GLU A 90 4.42 -18.92 -19.32
CA GLU A 90 4.43 -19.27 -17.90
C GLU A 90 3.55 -18.31 -17.10
N LEU A 91 3.63 -17.00 -17.40
CA LEU A 91 2.79 -15.96 -16.81
C LEU A 91 1.30 -16.19 -17.14
N PHE A 92 0.98 -16.55 -18.38
CA PHE A 92 -0.38 -16.90 -18.79
C PHE A 92 -0.94 -18.08 -18.00
N ASN A 93 -0.14 -19.15 -17.83
CA ASN A 93 -0.59 -20.36 -17.16
C ASN A 93 -0.71 -20.17 -15.64
N LYS A 94 0.18 -19.37 -15.04
CA LYS A 94 0.16 -19.03 -13.60
C LYS A 94 -0.95 -18.05 -13.25
N GLY A 95 -1.26 -17.13 -14.16
CA GLY A 95 -2.16 -16.02 -13.91
C GLY A 95 -1.40 -14.77 -13.46
N VAL A 96 -1.84 -13.63 -14.00
CA VAL A 96 -1.23 -12.32 -13.74
C VAL A 96 -1.53 -11.88 -12.32
N ALA A 97 -2.76 -12.06 -11.84
CA ALA A 97 -3.16 -11.65 -10.50
C ALA A 97 -2.36 -12.38 -9.40
N GLU A 98 -2.28 -13.73 -9.48
CA GLU A 98 -1.50 -14.56 -8.55
C GLU A 98 -0.03 -14.12 -8.52
N THR A 99 0.59 -14.02 -9.70
CA THR A 99 2.02 -13.70 -9.81
C THR A 99 2.33 -12.30 -9.31
N TYR A 100 1.53 -11.31 -9.71
CA TYR A 100 1.74 -9.92 -9.32
C TYR A 100 1.58 -9.70 -7.81
N VAL A 101 0.52 -10.27 -7.22
CA VAL A 101 0.27 -10.18 -5.77
C VAL A 101 1.41 -10.84 -5.00
N LYS A 102 1.88 -12.00 -5.45
CA LYS A 102 2.99 -12.72 -4.81
C LYS A 102 4.26 -11.86 -4.81
N GLY A 103 4.63 -11.29 -5.95
CA GLY A 103 5.81 -10.41 -6.02
C GLY A 103 5.68 -9.17 -5.14
N LYS A 104 4.51 -8.51 -5.12
CA LYS A 104 4.25 -7.38 -4.22
C LYS A 104 4.31 -7.75 -2.74
N THR A 105 3.90 -8.96 -2.38
CA THR A 105 3.79 -9.42 -1.00
C THR A 105 5.10 -9.97 -0.46
N ASP A 106 5.73 -10.89 -1.19
CA ASP A 106 6.90 -11.63 -0.72
C ASP A 106 8.19 -10.83 -0.89
N ILE A 107 8.27 -10.02 -1.95
CA ILE A 107 9.51 -9.37 -2.38
C ILE A 107 9.52 -7.91 -1.96
N LEU A 108 8.52 -7.14 -2.42
CA LEU A 108 8.41 -5.72 -2.08
C LEU A 108 7.86 -5.48 -0.67
N ARG A 109 7.18 -6.49 -0.10
CA ARG A 109 6.66 -6.49 1.29
C ARG A 109 5.85 -5.24 1.59
N ASP A 110 4.98 -4.88 0.66
CA ASP A 110 4.04 -3.79 0.80
C ASP A 110 3.00 -4.14 1.89
N PHE A 111 2.83 -3.31 2.92
CA PHE A 111 1.90 -3.55 4.04
C PHE A 111 0.69 -2.63 4.05
N SER A 112 -0.44 -3.16 4.51
CA SER A 112 -1.65 -2.38 4.78
C SER A 112 -1.35 -1.25 5.77
N PRO A 113 -1.86 -0.02 5.54
CA PRO A 113 -1.65 1.09 6.47
C PRO A 113 -2.36 0.94 7.82
N TRP A 114 -3.32 0.01 7.92
CA TRP A 114 -4.16 -0.17 9.12
C TRP A 114 -3.93 -1.50 9.84
N PHE A 115 -3.48 -2.52 9.11
CA PHE A 115 -3.39 -3.88 9.60
C PHE A 115 -1.98 -4.42 9.38
N ASN A 116 -1.50 -5.27 10.29
CA ASN A 116 -0.22 -5.96 10.13
C ASN A 116 -0.35 -7.13 9.13
N ARG A 117 -0.60 -6.83 7.86
CA ARG A 117 -0.76 -7.79 6.76
C ARG A 117 -0.36 -7.16 5.42
N PRO A 118 -0.11 -7.98 4.39
CA PRO A 118 0.21 -7.48 3.05
C PRO A 118 -0.86 -6.53 2.50
N MET A 119 -0.42 -5.52 1.76
CA MET A 119 -1.29 -4.54 1.10
C MET A 119 -2.00 -5.15 -0.10
N TRP A 120 -1.45 -6.21 -0.69
CA TRP A 120 -1.99 -6.87 -1.86
C TRP A 120 -2.62 -8.19 -1.46
N ASN A 121 -3.82 -8.44 -1.97
CA ASN A 121 -4.53 -9.70 -1.78
C ASN A 121 -5.01 -10.19 -3.14
N GLU A 122 -4.69 -11.44 -3.46
CA GLU A 122 -5.27 -12.10 -4.62
C GLU A 122 -6.71 -12.47 -4.25
N TRP A 123 -7.67 -11.99 -5.03
CA TRP A 123 -9.08 -12.22 -4.76
C TRP A 123 -9.63 -13.24 -5.75
N LYS A 124 -9.93 -14.44 -5.24
CA LYS A 124 -10.58 -15.50 -6.01
C LYS A 124 -12.09 -15.47 -5.76
N SER A 125 -12.86 -15.91 -6.75
CA SER A 125 -14.31 -15.98 -6.63
C SER A 125 -14.69 -16.89 -5.46
N GLY A 126 -15.48 -16.37 -4.51
CA GLY A 126 -15.87 -17.08 -3.29
C GLY A 126 -15.10 -16.68 -2.03
N ASP A 127 -13.96 -15.99 -2.16
CA ASP A 127 -13.23 -15.48 -1.01
C ASP A 127 -13.82 -14.16 -0.51
N PRO A 128 -13.86 -13.93 0.81
CA PRO A 128 -14.27 -12.63 1.36
C PRO A 128 -13.26 -11.56 0.95
N GLN A 129 -13.75 -10.40 0.51
CA GLN A 129 -12.89 -9.25 0.28
C GLN A 129 -12.24 -8.82 1.58
N LEU A 130 -10.92 -8.60 1.54
CA LEU A 130 -10.20 -8.09 2.69
C LEU A 130 -10.29 -6.56 2.76
N ASN A 131 -10.40 -6.05 3.98
CA ASN A 131 -10.46 -4.61 4.26
C ASN A 131 -9.06 -4.01 4.40
N GLY A 132 -8.92 -2.75 4.02
CA GLY A 132 -7.69 -1.98 4.16
C GLY A 132 -6.56 -2.43 3.23
N VAL A 133 -6.90 -3.10 2.13
CA VAL A 133 -5.95 -3.67 1.15
C VAL A 133 -6.42 -3.44 -0.28
N VAL A 134 -5.55 -3.78 -1.24
CA VAL A 134 -5.85 -3.84 -2.67
C VAL A 134 -6.16 -5.29 -3.02
N ASN A 135 -7.42 -5.58 -3.29
CA ASN A 135 -7.88 -6.87 -3.78
C ASN A 135 -7.74 -6.90 -5.31
N LEU A 136 -7.00 -7.86 -5.84
CA LEU A 136 -6.79 -8.05 -7.27
C LEU A 136 -7.35 -9.40 -7.70
N ALA A 137 -8.34 -9.39 -8.59
CA ALA A 137 -8.96 -10.57 -9.15
C ALA A 137 -8.70 -10.66 -10.65
N GLN A 138 -8.39 -11.86 -11.13
CA GLN A 138 -8.41 -12.16 -12.56
C GLN A 138 -9.78 -12.76 -12.91
N ILE A 139 -10.63 -11.97 -13.59
CA ILE A 139 -12.01 -12.37 -13.91
C ILE A 139 -11.99 -13.34 -15.09
N THR A 140 -11.24 -12.99 -16.13
CA THR A 140 -11.02 -13.82 -17.32
C THR A 140 -9.53 -13.81 -17.67
N THR A 141 -9.14 -14.56 -18.70
CA THR A 141 -7.76 -14.51 -19.22
C THR A 141 -7.32 -13.11 -19.63
N ASN A 142 -8.27 -12.24 -20.00
CA ASN A 142 -8.02 -10.91 -20.55
C ASN A 142 -8.60 -9.76 -19.71
N GLN A 143 -9.02 -10.04 -18.48
CA GLN A 143 -9.60 -9.03 -17.61
C GLN A 143 -9.16 -9.19 -16.17
N LEU A 144 -8.65 -8.10 -15.61
CA LEU A 144 -8.32 -7.96 -14.20
C LEU A 144 -9.27 -6.95 -13.56
N ARG A 145 -9.67 -7.20 -12.32
CA ARG A 145 -10.41 -6.24 -11.50
C ARG A 145 -9.63 -5.96 -10.23
N MET A 146 -9.37 -4.69 -10.00
CA MET A 146 -8.68 -4.20 -8.83
C MET A 146 -9.65 -3.38 -7.98
N VAL A 147 -9.76 -3.73 -6.70
CA VAL A 147 -10.63 -3.08 -5.73
C VAL A 147 -9.82 -2.76 -4.47
N ALA A 148 -9.58 -1.48 -4.23
CA ALA A 148 -8.92 -1.00 -3.04
C ALA A 148 -9.95 -0.57 -2.00
N THR A 149 -9.82 -1.10 -0.78
CA THR A 149 -10.74 -0.84 0.33
C THR A 149 -10.04 -0.11 1.47
N GLU A 150 -10.77 0.73 2.20
CA GLU A 150 -10.28 1.28 3.47
C GLU A 150 -10.52 0.31 4.64
N LYS A 151 -10.13 0.73 5.85
CA LYS A 151 -10.26 -0.04 7.10
C LYS A 151 -11.65 -0.68 7.30
N ASN A 152 -12.72 0.02 6.94
CA ASN A 152 -14.10 -0.42 7.17
C ASN A 152 -14.72 -1.15 5.96
N GLY A 153 -13.93 -1.45 4.93
CA GLY A 153 -14.41 -2.14 3.72
C GLY A 153 -15.07 -1.23 2.69
N ILE A 154 -15.15 0.08 2.93
CA ILE A 154 -15.59 1.02 1.90
C ILE A 154 -14.61 0.98 0.73
N VAL A 155 -15.13 0.82 -0.48
CA VAL A 155 -14.34 0.87 -1.70
C VAL A 155 -13.89 2.30 -1.95
N VAL A 156 -12.58 2.51 -2.01
CA VAL A 156 -11.98 3.83 -2.21
C VAL A 156 -11.38 4.00 -3.60
N PHE A 157 -11.14 2.89 -4.28
CA PHE A 157 -10.67 2.86 -5.66
C PHE A 157 -11.11 1.54 -6.29
N GLU A 158 -11.65 1.60 -7.50
CA GLU A 158 -11.99 0.41 -8.27
C GLU A 158 -11.65 0.65 -9.74
N ARG A 159 -11.06 -0.37 -10.38
CA ARG A 159 -10.80 -0.35 -11.82
C ARG A 159 -10.83 -1.76 -12.40
N VAL A 160 -11.42 -1.88 -13.59
CA VAL A 160 -11.29 -3.06 -14.44
C VAL A 160 -10.27 -2.75 -15.53
N ILE A 161 -9.30 -3.62 -15.70
CA ILE A 161 -8.23 -3.54 -16.69
C ILE A 161 -8.49 -4.64 -17.71
N PHE A 162 -8.53 -4.27 -18.98
CA PHE A 162 -8.70 -5.17 -20.11
C PHE A 162 -7.48 -5.03 -21.03
N SER A 163 -7.09 -6.10 -21.70
CA SER A 163 -6.25 -6.05 -22.90
C SER A 163 -7.12 -6.44 -24.11
N ASN A 164 -6.66 -6.24 -25.34
CA ASN A 164 -7.41 -6.58 -26.56
C ASN A 164 -6.62 -7.60 -27.39
#